data_AF-A0A7J0CFQ8-F1
#
_entry.id   AF-A0A7J0CFQ8-F1
#
_cell.length_a   1.000
_cell.length_b   1.000
_cell.length_c   1.000
_cell.angle_alpha   90.00
_cell.angle_beta   90.00
_cell.angle_gamma   90.00
#
_symmetry.space_group_name_H-M   'P 1'
#
loop_
_entity.id
_entity.type
_entity.pdbx_description
1 polymer ?
#
loop_
_entity_poly.entity_id
_entity_poly.type
_entity_poly.pdbx_seq_one_letter_code
_entity_poly.pdbx_strand_id
1 'polypeptide(L)'
;MAKALFTDFDALPPAQRNYTRWLLLDLEARTLFVDWDLQARAAVENLRLDVGRTPDDQPIQDLVTELREHSREFDRWWRQHRVHQRTHGSKRLLHPLVGELTVQYETFALPGDTETAVFLYSTEAGSPSRHALDLLTSWTLTSTVPYSES
;
A
#
# COMPACT_ATOMS: atom_id res chain seq x y z
N MET A 1 -8.88 -3.73 8.80
CA MET A 1 -9.31 -3.41 7.42
C MET A 1 -8.15 -3.30 6.45
N ALA A 2 -7.19 -2.37 6.61
CA ALA A 2 -6.07 -2.24 5.66
C ALA A 2 -5.29 -3.56 5.43
N LYS A 3 -5.08 -4.34 6.49
CA LYS A 3 -4.50 -5.69 6.40
C LYS A 3 -5.26 -6.63 5.47
N ALA A 4 -6.57 -6.63 5.63
CA ALA A 4 -7.46 -7.46 4.85
C ALA A 4 -7.57 -6.99 3.40
N LEU A 5 -7.31 -5.71 3.13
CA LEU A 5 -7.41 -5.11 1.81
C LEU A 5 -6.14 -5.28 0.98
N PHE A 6 -4.98 -5.34 1.63
CA PHE A 6 -3.67 -5.37 0.96
C PHE A 6 -2.84 -6.59 1.35
N THR A 7 -2.32 -6.59 2.57
CA THR A 7 -1.54 -7.70 3.15
C THR A 7 -1.41 -7.47 4.66
N ASP A 8 -1.22 -8.53 5.44
CA ASP A 8 -0.97 -8.41 6.87
C ASP A 8 0.48 -8.02 7.15
N PHE A 9 0.76 -6.71 7.10
CA PHE A 9 2.08 -6.17 7.40
C PHE A 9 2.58 -6.52 8.82
N ASP A 10 1.70 -6.82 9.78
CA ASP A 10 2.17 -7.21 11.13
C ASP A 10 2.74 -8.63 11.15
N ALA A 11 2.32 -9.49 10.21
CA ALA A 11 2.86 -10.83 10.05
C ALA A 11 4.24 -10.83 9.37
N LEU A 12 4.60 -9.74 8.67
CA LEU A 12 5.90 -9.61 8.02
C LEU A 12 7.01 -9.28 9.03
N PRO A 13 8.26 -9.72 8.80
CA PRO A 13 9.42 -9.27 9.58
C PRO A 13 9.53 -7.74 9.54
N PRO A 14 9.95 -7.06 10.63
CA PRO A 14 9.99 -5.59 10.70
C PRO A 14 10.67 -4.91 9.51
N ALA A 15 11.81 -5.44 9.04
CA ALA A 15 12.54 -4.91 7.89
C ALA A 15 11.77 -4.99 6.55
N GLN A 16 10.74 -5.83 6.48
CA GLN A 16 9.92 -6.02 5.28
C GLN A 16 8.60 -5.24 5.34
N ARG A 17 8.30 -4.56 6.45
CA ARG A 17 7.07 -3.78 6.67
C ARG A 17 7.10 -2.44 5.95
N ASN A 18 7.34 -2.45 4.65
CA ASN A 18 7.37 -1.25 3.82
C ASN A 18 6.44 -1.42 2.62
N TYR A 19 5.48 -0.49 2.46
CA TYR A 19 4.48 -0.56 1.40
C TYR A 19 5.09 -0.51 0.00
N THR A 20 6.07 0.37 -0.24
CA THR A 20 6.75 0.49 -1.54
C THR A 20 7.54 -0.77 -1.87
N ARG A 21 8.20 -1.36 -0.85
CA ARG A 21 8.90 -2.64 -0.98
C ARG A 21 7.96 -3.77 -1.37
N TRP A 22 6.89 -3.96 -0.62
CA TRP A 22 5.87 -4.97 -0.91
C TRP A 22 5.26 -4.76 -2.30
N LEU A 23 4.91 -3.53 -2.66
CA LEU A 23 4.31 -3.22 -3.94
C LEU A 23 5.20 -3.56 -5.13
N LEU A 24 6.53 -3.44 -4.99
CA LEU A 24 7.47 -3.65 -6.10
C LEU A 24 8.07 -5.06 -6.16
N LEU A 25 8.24 -5.72 -5.01
CA LEU A 25 8.96 -6.99 -4.92
C LEU A 25 8.04 -8.20 -4.69
N ASP A 26 6.81 -7.98 -4.23
CA ASP A 26 5.88 -9.07 -3.93
C ASP A 26 4.95 -9.39 -5.12
N LEU A 27 4.82 -10.67 -5.44
CA LEU A 27 3.92 -11.14 -6.49
C LEU A 27 2.45 -10.93 -6.12
N GLU A 28 2.10 -11.07 -4.84
CA GLU A 28 0.73 -10.85 -4.35
C GLU A 28 0.29 -9.43 -4.67
N ALA A 29 1.11 -8.44 -4.34
CA ALA A 29 0.84 -7.04 -4.67
C ALA A 29 0.66 -6.85 -6.18
N ARG A 30 1.51 -7.49 -6.99
CA ARG A 30 1.48 -7.37 -8.44
C ARG A 30 0.23 -7.96 -9.08
N THR A 31 -0.36 -8.99 -8.46
CA THR A 31 -1.64 -9.57 -8.89
C THR A 31 -2.86 -8.86 -8.31
N LEU A 32 -2.71 -8.22 -7.15
CA LEU A 32 -3.81 -7.54 -6.46
C LEU A 32 -4.23 -6.24 -7.15
N PHE A 33 -3.28 -5.41 -7.59
CA PHE A 33 -3.60 -4.13 -8.22
C PHE A 33 -3.84 -4.29 -9.72
N VAL A 34 -5.05 -3.94 -10.18
CA VAL A 34 -5.38 -3.91 -11.63
C VAL A 34 -4.44 -2.94 -12.36
N ASP A 35 -4.28 -1.75 -11.79
CA ASP A 35 -3.44 -0.69 -12.33
C ASP A 35 -2.09 -0.64 -11.58
N TRP A 36 -1.43 -1.79 -11.42
CA TRP A 36 -0.20 -1.94 -10.61
C TRP A 36 0.87 -0.91 -10.96
N ASP A 37 1.19 -0.73 -12.25
CA ASP A 37 2.21 0.21 -12.70
C ASP A 37 1.94 1.65 -12.22
N LEU A 38 0.66 2.05 -12.18
CA LEU A 38 0.25 3.37 -11.72
C LEU A 38 0.51 3.56 -10.22
N GLN A 39 0.18 2.54 -9.42
CA GLN A 39 0.36 2.57 -7.96
C GLN A 39 1.84 2.47 -7.60
N ALA A 40 2.58 1.56 -8.23
CA ALA A 40 3.99 1.34 -8.01
C ALA A 40 4.80 2.59 -8.36
N ARG A 41 4.53 3.20 -9.52
CA ARG A 41 5.17 4.46 -9.92
C ARG A 41 4.90 5.59 -8.92
N ALA A 42 3.66 5.75 -8.46
CA ALA A 42 3.34 6.77 -7.46
C ALA A 42 4.09 6.54 -6.13
N ALA A 43 4.27 5.27 -5.72
CA ALA A 43 5.08 4.93 -4.57
C ALA A 43 6.58 5.29 -4.76
N VAL A 44 7.13 5.09 -5.97
CA VAL A 44 8.50 5.52 -6.31
C VAL A 44 8.64 7.05 -6.23
N GLU A 45 7.67 7.78 -6.78
CA GLU A 45 7.65 9.25 -6.78
C GLU A 45 7.54 9.82 -5.36
N ASN A 46 6.77 9.17 -4.47
CA ASN A 46 6.70 9.50 -3.04
C ASN A 46 8.00 9.16 -2.30
N LEU A 47 8.58 7.97 -2.50
CA LEU A 47 9.83 7.58 -1.84
C LEU A 47 10.97 8.57 -2.16
N ARG A 48 10.97 9.15 -3.37
CA ARG A 48 11.91 10.20 -3.73
C ARG A 48 11.72 11.50 -2.94
N LEU A 49 10.47 11.89 -2.66
CA LEU A 49 10.19 13.04 -1.80
C LEU A 49 10.79 12.81 -0.41
N ASP A 50 10.59 11.61 0.12
CA ASP A 50 11.05 11.26 1.46
C ASP A 50 12.59 11.29 1.52
N VAL A 51 13.28 10.68 0.54
CA VAL A 51 14.76 10.78 0.43
C VAL A 51 15.24 12.24 0.34
N GLY A 52 14.49 13.09 -0.35
CA GLY A 52 14.82 14.52 -0.45
C GLY A 52 14.63 15.29 0.86
N ARG A 53 13.74 14.83 1.74
CA ARG A 53 13.48 15.41 3.06
C ARG A 53 14.47 14.90 4.12
N THR A 54 14.89 13.65 4.01
CA THR A 54 15.78 12.98 4.98
C THR A 54 17.01 12.36 4.29
N PRO A 55 17.93 13.18 3.72
CA PRO A 55 19.03 12.68 2.91
C PRO A 55 20.00 11.75 3.67
N ASP A 56 20.15 11.94 4.98
CA ASP A 56 21.07 11.20 5.84
C ASP A 56 20.43 9.97 6.53
N ASP A 57 19.18 9.62 6.18
CA ASP A 57 18.48 8.47 6.73
C ASP A 57 19.01 7.17 6.11
N GLN A 58 19.86 6.44 6.83
CA GLN A 58 20.45 5.20 6.31
C GLN A 58 19.39 4.14 5.92
N PRO A 59 18.35 3.87 6.74
CA PRO A 59 17.26 2.98 6.35
C PRO A 59 16.61 3.31 4.99
N ILE A 60 16.36 4.59 4.68
CA ILE A 60 15.73 4.95 3.39
C ILE A 60 16.68 4.71 2.21
N GLN A 61 17.99 4.95 2.40
CA GLN A 61 19.01 4.72 1.37
C GLN A 61 19.22 3.22 1.10
N ASP A 62 19.18 2.39 2.15
CA ASP A 62 19.28 0.93 2.03
C ASP A 62 18.09 0.37 1.25
N LEU A 63 16.88 0.86 1.54
CA LEU A 63 15.67 0.49 0.80
C LEU A 63 15.77 0.87 -0.70
N VAL A 64 16.23 2.08 -1.01
CA VAL A 64 16.43 2.50 -2.40
C VAL A 64 17.42 1.59 -3.11
N THR A 65 18.52 1.22 -2.44
CA THR A 65 19.54 0.32 -2.99
C THR A 65 18.94 -1.05 -3.29
N GLU A 66 18.25 -1.66 -2.33
CA GLU A 66 17.55 -2.94 -2.49
C GLU A 66 16.59 -2.89 -3.69
N LEU A 67 15.76 -1.85 -3.78
CA LEU A 67 14.75 -1.73 -4.82
C LEU A 67 15.35 -1.56 -6.22
N ARG A 68 16.50 -0.88 -6.34
CA ARG A 68 17.20 -0.74 -7.63
C ARG A 68 17.81 -2.04 -8.10
N GLU A 69 18.27 -2.87 -7.18
CA GLU A 69 18.86 -4.18 -7.50
C GLU A 69 17.78 -5.20 -7.89
N HIS A 70 16.65 -5.20 -7.20
CA HIS A 70 15.64 -6.27 -7.31
C HIS A 70 14.43 -5.92 -8.19
N SER A 71 14.23 -4.65 -8.57
CA SER A 71 13.13 -4.22 -9.44
C SER A 71 13.62 -3.37 -10.62
N ARG A 72 13.53 -3.93 -11.84
CA ARG A 72 13.88 -3.22 -13.08
C ARG A 72 12.97 -2.02 -13.32
N GLU A 73 11.69 -2.16 -12.98
CA GLU A 73 10.71 -1.08 -13.07
C GLU A 73 11.07 0.05 -12.11
N PHE A 74 11.46 -0.28 -10.87
CA PHE A 74 11.95 0.71 -9.92
C PHE A 74 13.19 1.45 -10.44
N ASP A 75 14.27 0.74 -10.83
CA ASP A 75 15.49 1.42 -11.30
C ASP A 75 15.20 2.34 -12.50
N ARG A 76 14.32 1.91 -13.41
CA ARG A 76 13.88 2.73 -14.54
C ARG A 76 13.14 3.99 -14.09
N TRP A 77 12.14 3.88 -13.23
CA TRP A 77 11.36 5.04 -12.77
C TRP A 77 12.17 5.94 -11.83
N TRP A 78 13.05 5.35 -11.02
CA TRP A 78 14.00 6.09 -10.20
C TRP A 78 14.87 6.97 -11.09
N ARG A 79 15.48 6.47 -12.17
CA ARG A 79 16.29 7.31 -13.08
C ARG A 79 15.52 8.47 -13.75
N GLN A 80 14.19 8.44 -13.79
CA GLN A 80 13.39 9.52 -14.37
C GLN A 80 13.26 10.76 -13.48
N HIS A 81 13.71 10.71 -12.22
CA HIS A 81 13.70 11.85 -11.28
C HIS A 81 12.33 12.55 -11.14
N ARG A 82 11.24 11.83 -11.40
CA ARG A 82 9.90 12.36 -11.20
C ARG A 82 9.56 12.38 -9.72
N VAL A 83 8.84 13.42 -9.34
CA VAL A 83 8.46 13.74 -7.97
C VAL A 83 7.00 14.17 -8.01
N HIS A 84 6.14 13.47 -7.31
CA HIS A 84 4.73 13.80 -7.25
C HIS A 84 4.10 13.22 -5.99
N GLN A 85 3.53 14.09 -5.17
CA GLN A 85 2.79 13.69 -3.98
C GLN A 85 1.31 13.53 -4.33
N ARG A 86 0.81 12.30 -4.39
CA ARG A 86 -0.63 12.05 -4.56
C ARG A 86 -1.31 12.03 -3.21
N THR A 87 -2.14 13.04 -2.95
CA THR A 87 -2.92 13.15 -1.70
C THR A 87 -4.28 12.47 -1.78
N HIS A 88 -4.75 12.10 -2.97
CA HIS A 88 -5.98 11.36 -3.15
C HIS A 88 -5.97 10.58 -4.48
N GLY A 89 -6.91 9.65 -4.64
CA GLY A 89 -7.11 8.90 -5.87
C GLY A 89 -7.93 7.63 -5.66
N SER A 90 -7.87 6.73 -6.63
CA SER A 90 -8.51 5.41 -6.53
C SER A 90 -7.50 4.27 -6.68
N LYS A 91 -7.83 3.13 -6.08
CA LYS A 91 -7.13 1.86 -6.28
C LYS A 91 -8.16 0.83 -6.74
N ARG A 92 -7.92 0.26 -7.92
CA ARG A 92 -8.68 -0.86 -8.48
C ARG A 92 -7.96 -2.15 -8.15
N LEU A 93 -8.67 -3.06 -7.48
CA LEU A 93 -8.13 -4.30 -6.94
C LEU A 93 -8.85 -5.50 -7.56
N LEU A 94 -8.11 -6.57 -7.77
CA LEU A 94 -8.61 -7.93 -7.97
C LEU A 94 -8.37 -8.70 -6.68
N HIS A 95 -9.26 -8.50 -5.71
CA HIS A 95 -9.11 -9.03 -4.38
C HIS A 95 -9.44 -10.54 -4.35
N PRO A 96 -8.57 -11.40 -3.79
CA PRO A 96 -8.75 -12.86 -3.86
C PRO A 96 -10.06 -13.36 -3.21
N LEU A 97 -10.54 -12.65 -2.18
CA LEU A 97 -11.77 -13.03 -1.46
C LEU A 97 -13.06 -12.43 -2.02
N VAL A 98 -13.01 -11.25 -2.65
CA VAL A 98 -14.21 -10.48 -3.01
C VAL A 98 -14.24 -10.02 -4.47
N GLY A 99 -13.25 -10.43 -5.27
CA GLY A 99 -13.15 -10.08 -6.68
C GLY A 99 -12.81 -8.61 -6.90
N GLU A 100 -13.44 -8.01 -7.91
CA GLU A 100 -13.19 -6.61 -8.27
C GLU A 100 -13.64 -5.66 -7.16
N LEU A 101 -12.72 -4.83 -6.69
CA LEU A 101 -12.96 -3.85 -5.64
C LEU A 101 -12.26 -2.55 -5.99
N THR A 102 -13.01 -1.45 -6.11
CA THR A 102 -12.46 -0.11 -6.28
C THR A 102 -12.62 0.67 -4.98
N VAL A 103 -11.50 1.12 -4.41
CA VAL A 103 -11.48 2.01 -3.24
C VAL A 103 -10.98 3.39 -3.63
N GLN A 104 -11.60 4.42 -3.09
CA GLN A 104 -11.03 5.76 -3.07
C GLN A 104 -10.08 5.88 -1.89
N TYR A 105 -9.03 6.67 -2.03
CA TYR A 105 -8.12 6.97 -0.93
C TYR A 105 -7.85 8.47 -0.80
N GLU A 106 -7.61 8.88 0.44
CA GLU A 106 -7.15 10.22 0.82
C GLU A 106 -6.00 10.08 1.82
N THR A 107 -5.02 10.96 1.72
CA THR A 107 -3.83 10.99 2.58
C THR A 107 -3.82 12.27 3.40
N PHE A 108 -3.77 12.13 4.71
CA PHE A 108 -3.75 13.23 5.67
C PHE A 108 -2.43 13.22 6.44
N ALA A 109 -1.73 14.35 6.47
CA ALA A 109 -0.62 14.54 7.42
C ALA A 109 -1.18 14.87 8.81
N LEU A 110 -0.52 14.44 9.88
CA LEU A 110 -0.95 14.78 11.23
C LEU A 110 -0.48 16.21 11.59
N PRO A 111 -1.33 17.04 12.23
CA PRO A 111 -0.97 18.42 12.56
C PRO A 111 0.27 18.58 13.46
N GLY A 112 0.54 17.60 14.33
CA GLY A 112 1.67 17.61 15.25
C GLY A 112 2.86 16.75 14.82
N ASP A 113 2.72 16.00 13.73
CA ASP A 113 3.74 15.10 13.21
C ASP A 113 3.57 14.99 11.69
N THR A 114 4.38 15.76 10.97
CA THR A 114 4.35 15.79 9.50
C THR A 114 5.04 14.58 8.86
N GLU A 115 5.74 13.75 9.64
CA GLU A 115 6.35 12.51 9.17
C GLU A 115 5.34 11.36 9.15
N THR A 116 4.29 11.46 9.96
CA THR A 116 3.17 10.50 9.96
C THR A 116 2.05 10.94 9.02
N ALA A 117 1.64 9.99 8.17
CA ALA A 117 0.48 10.15 7.29
C ALA A 117 -0.58 9.06 7.55
N VAL A 118 -1.85 9.46 7.52
CA VAL A 118 -3.01 8.59 7.59
C VAL A 118 -3.59 8.41 6.20
N PHE A 119 -3.77 7.16 5.79
CA PHE A 119 -4.47 6.81 4.55
C PHE A 119 -5.88 6.35 4.88
N LEU A 120 -6.87 7.14 4.47
CA LEU A 120 -8.28 6.77 4.54
C LEU A 120 -8.67 6.07 3.24
N TYR A 121 -9.31 4.90 3.34
CA TYR A 121 -9.88 4.19 2.20
C TYR A 121 -11.40 4.13 2.31
N SER A 122 -12.11 4.47 1.25
CA SER A 122 -13.57 4.50 1.21
C SER A 122 -14.13 3.93 -0.10
N THR A 123 -15.42 3.66 -0.10
CA THR A 123 -16.18 3.22 -1.28
C THR A 123 -17.44 4.05 -1.40
N GLU A 124 -17.91 4.24 -2.63
CA GLU A 124 -19.17 4.96 -2.88
C GLU A 124 -20.36 4.18 -2.28
N ALA A 125 -21.26 4.88 -1.60
CA ALA A 125 -22.44 4.27 -0.97
C ALA A 125 -23.33 3.56 -2.01
N GLY A 126 -23.79 2.36 -1.69
CA GLY A 126 -24.63 1.55 -2.59
C GLY A 126 -23.88 0.92 -3.78
N SER A 127 -22.58 1.20 -3.97
CA SER A 127 -21.81 0.61 -5.06
C SER A 127 -21.53 -0.89 -4.86
N PRO A 128 -21.23 -1.66 -5.94
CA PRO A 128 -20.74 -3.03 -5.81
C PRO A 128 -19.47 -3.13 -4.96
N SER A 129 -18.58 -2.14 -5.07
CA SER A 129 -17.36 -2.06 -4.26
C SER A 129 -17.66 -1.88 -2.77
N ARG A 130 -18.73 -1.15 -2.41
CA ARG A 130 -19.18 -1.07 -1.01
C ARG A 130 -19.63 -2.42 -0.48
N HIS A 131 -20.42 -3.17 -1.25
CA HIS A 131 -20.85 -4.51 -0.87
C HIS A 131 -19.67 -5.47 -0.73
N ALA A 132 -18.70 -5.43 -1.65
CA ALA A 132 -17.47 -6.23 -1.56
C ALA A 132 -16.64 -5.88 -0.31
N LEU A 133 -16.53 -4.60 0.05
CA LEU A 133 -15.82 -4.16 1.25
C LEU A 133 -16.55 -4.59 2.54
N ASP A 134 -17.88 -4.52 2.58
CA ASP A 134 -18.68 -4.98 3.71
C ASP A 134 -18.55 -6.50 3.88
N LEU A 135 -18.54 -7.27 2.78
CA LEU A 135 -18.26 -8.70 2.80
C LEU A 135 -16.86 -8.97 3.38
N LEU A 136 -15.82 -8.35 2.83
CA LEU A 136 -14.45 -8.50 3.33
C LEU A 136 -14.34 -8.20 4.84
N THR A 137 -15.06 -7.17 5.30
CA THR A 137 -15.13 -6.82 6.72
C THR A 137 -15.71 -7.97 7.55
N SER A 138 -16.82 -8.56 7.10
CA SER A 138 -17.46 -9.68 7.82
C SER A 138 -16.53 -10.88 8.02
N TRP A 139 -15.78 -11.31 7.00
CA TRP A 139 -14.81 -12.41 7.09
C TRP A 139 -13.68 -12.15 8.10
N THR A 140 -13.20 -10.91 8.18
CA THR A 140 -12.10 -10.56 9.09
C THR A 140 -12.55 -10.53 10.55
N LEU A 141 -13.81 -10.17 10.82
CA LEU A 141 -14.38 -10.19 12.16
C LEU A 141 -14.65 -11.63 12.63
N THR A 142 -15.08 -12.53 11.72
CA THR A 142 -15.30 -13.95 12.05
C THR A 142 -14.01 -14.68 12.41
N SER A 143 -12.87 -14.30 11.80
CA SER A 143 -11.57 -14.93 12.07
C SER A 143 -10.96 -14.57 13.45
N THR A 144 -11.59 -13.66 14.21
CA THR A 144 -11.10 -13.18 15.52
C THR A 144 -11.81 -13.84 16.71
N VAL A 145 -12.68 -14.84 16.51
CA VAL A 145 -13.28 -15.59 17.63
C VAL A 145 -12.36 -16.76 17.99
N PRO A 146 -11.59 -16.71 19.09
CA PRO A 146 -10.85 -17.88 19.54
C PRO A 146 -11.86 -18.95 19.95
N TYR A 147 -11.76 -20.10 19.31
CA TYR A 147 -12.45 -21.31 19.70
C TYR A 147 -11.89 -21.74 21.07
N SER A 148 -12.61 -21.43 22.16
CA SER A 148 -12.35 -22.02 23.46
C SER A 148 -13.02 -23.39 23.49
N GLU A 149 -12.26 -24.45 23.24
CA GLU A 149 -12.70 -25.80 23.56
C GLU A 149 -12.29 -26.17 24.98
N SER A 150 -13.17 -27.02 25.54
CA SER A 150 -13.46 -27.29 26.95
C SER A 150 -12.48 -28.24 27.65
#